data_AF-A0A1D8A2L5-F1
#
_entry.id   AF-A0A1D8A2L5-F1
#
_cell.length_a   1.000
_cell.length_b   1.000
_cell.length_c   1.000
_cell.angle_alpha   90.00
_cell.angle_beta   90.00
_cell.angle_gamma   90.00
#
_symmetry.space_group_name_H-M   'P 1'
#
loop_
_entity.id
_entity.type
_entity.pdbx_description
1 polymer ?
#
loop_
_entity_poly.entity_id
_entity_poly.type
_entity_poly.pdbx_seq_one_letter_code
_entity_poly.pdbx_strand_id
1 'polypeptide(L)'
;MIDTGDRLRIYPFALGSELEDAAKGQGYRIPMGQAAGWLFFTSSSAPGEIAVAATARGMEGPFFLSVAHPGAARELSAPAATPCAKGHAAAFAFPTRDALFAAVSAVYRLSISLPTLPFEEFLRETAHLGDTEADRVQKVRVGQDRFRSAVLNYWNSACPLTGITVPELLRASHIIPWSRCENDQERLNVHNGLLLSSLWDAAFDAGLITFDDNGVAVGSPRLTRAEILALNLDNAAPLTLTDDHRNRLVWHREVVWCAD
;
A
#
# COMPACT_ATOMS: atom_id res chain seq x y z
N MET A 1 -18.63 3.27 -16.13
CA MET A 1 -17.37 4.00 -15.85
C MET A 1 -17.72 5.48 -15.84
N ILE A 2 -17.26 6.23 -14.84
CA ILE A 2 -17.64 7.64 -14.70
C ILE A 2 -16.90 8.47 -15.76
N ASP A 3 -17.60 9.36 -16.45
CA ASP A 3 -16.99 10.19 -17.49
C ASP A 3 -16.26 11.39 -16.86
N THR A 4 -14.99 11.55 -17.19
CA THR A 4 -14.17 12.70 -16.80
C THR A 4 -14.31 13.87 -17.78
N GLY A 5 -15.00 13.69 -18.91
CA GLY A 5 -15.20 14.69 -19.96
C GLY A 5 -15.79 16.01 -19.46
N ASP A 6 -16.60 15.94 -18.41
CA ASP A 6 -17.24 17.09 -17.74
C ASP A 6 -16.31 17.91 -16.84
N ARG A 7 -15.02 17.55 -16.78
CA ARG A 7 -14.02 18.32 -16.03
C ARG A 7 -13.85 19.72 -16.61
N LEU A 8 -13.61 20.68 -15.72
CA LEU A 8 -13.33 22.06 -16.12
C LEU A 8 -12.00 22.16 -16.88
N ARG A 9 -11.97 23.06 -17.87
CA ARG A 9 -10.73 23.42 -18.60
C ARG A 9 -10.00 24.59 -17.97
N ILE A 10 -10.68 25.39 -17.15
CA ILE A 10 -10.12 26.52 -16.41
C ILE A 10 -10.80 26.50 -15.05
N TYR A 11 -10.01 26.53 -13.98
CA TYR A 11 -10.52 26.45 -12.62
C TYR A 11 -10.68 27.85 -12.01
N PRO A 12 -11.83 28.14 -11.36
CA PRO A 12 -11.93 29.27 -10.43
C PRO A 12 -10.88 29.15 -9.33
N PHE A 13 -10.31 30.28 -8.88
CA PHE A 13 -9.20 30.31 -7.92
C PHE A 13 -9.42 29.40 -6.70
N ALA A 14 -10.58 29.49 -6.04
CA ALA A 14 -10.88 28.71 -4.85
C ALA A 14 -10.86 27.19 -5.11
N LEU A 15 -11.44 26.74 -6.22
CA LEU A 15 -11.47 25.33 -6.59
C LEU A 15 -10.10 24.83 -7.05
N GLY A 16 -9.34 25.66 -7.77
CA GLY A 16 -7.97 25.35 -8.16
C GLY A 16 -7.04 25.20 -6.94
N SER A 17 -7.13 26.12 -5.99
CA SER A 17 -6.40 26.04 -4.71
C SER A 17 -6.71 24.76 -3.96
N GLU A 18 -7.99 24.34 -3.92
CA GLU A 18 -8.39 23.11 -3.26
C GLU A 18 -7.79 21.85 -3.92
N LEU A 19 -7.79 21.80 -5.25
CA LEU A 19 -7.17 20.70 -5.99
C LEU A 19 -5.65 20.65 -5.77
N GLU A 20 -5.00 21.81 -5.70
CA GLU A 20 -3.57 21.90 -5.36
C GLU A 20 -3.30 21.39 -3.94
N ASP A 21 -4.13 21.77 -2.97
CA ASP A 21 -4.00 21.32 -1.58
C ASP A 21 -4.21 19.80 -1.45
N ALA A 22 -5.13 19.22 -2.23
CA ALA A 22 -5.34 17.77 -2.30
C ALA A 22 -4.07 17.02 -2.73
N ALA A 23 -3.33 17.57 -3.69
CA ALA A 23 -2.08 16.99 -4.17
C ALA A 23 -0.91 17.25 -3.19
N LYS A 24 -0.66 18.53 -2.89
CA LYS A 24 0.50 18.99 -2.12
C LYS A 24 0.45 18.50 -0.67
N GLY A 25 -0.73 18.51 -0.06
CA GLY A 25 -0.95 18.04 1.31
C GLY A 25 -0.66 16.56 1.50
N GLN A 26 -0.65 15.78 0.42
CA GLN A 26 -0.52 14.31 0.44
C GLN A 26 0.78 13.80 -0.20
N GLY A 27 1.76 14.68 -0.43
CA GLY A 27 3.11 14.31 -0.86
C GLY A 27 3.46 14.65 -2.31
N TYR A 28 2.48 14.95 -3.17
CA TYR A 28 2.70 15.40 -4.55
C TYR A 28 2.87 16.92 -4.61
N ARG A 29 4.05 17.38 -4.19
CA ARG A 29 4.30 18.80 -3.89
C ARG A 29 4.78 19.64 -5.08
N ILE A 30 5.12 19.02 -6.21
CA ILE A 30 5.75 19.69 -7.36
C ILE A 30 4.73 19.83 -8.49
N PRO A 31 4.19 21.03 -8.77
CA PRO A 31 3.25 21.24 -9.87
C PRO A 31 3.95 21.14 -11.23
N MET A 32 3.34 20.42 -12.17
CA MET A 32 3.85 20.24 -13.54
C MET A 32 3.04 21.02 -14.59
N GLY A 33 2.03 21.76 -14.15
CA GLY A 33 1.16 22.59 -14.99
C GLY A 33 -0.21 21.95 -15.25
N GLN A 34 -0.91 22.49 -16.24
CA GLN A 34 -2.26 22.08 -16.60
C GLN A 34 -2.35 21.69 -18.07
N ALA A 35 -2.98 20.56 -18.37
CA ALA A 35 -3.31 20.19 -19.75
C ALA A 35 -4.67 19.50 -19.82
N ALA A 36 -5.49 19.91 -20.79
CA ALA A 36 -6.81 19.31 -21.02
C ALA A 36 -7.69 19.23 -19.74
N GLY A 37 -7.62 20.22 -18.85
CA GLY A 37 -8.41 20.28 -17.61
C GLY A 37 -7.86 19.44 -16.44
N TRP A 38 -6.71 18.81 -16.62
CA TRP A 38 -5.98 18.10 -15.56
C TRP A 38 -4.89 18.99 -14.98
N LEU A 39 -4.82 19.09 -13.65
CA LEU A 39 -3.71 19.72 -12.92
C LEU A 39 -2.72 18.63 -12.51
N PHE A 40 -1.49 18.71 -12.99
CA PHE A 40 -0.48 17.65 -12.84
C PHE A 40 0.49 17.93 -11.70
N PHE A 41 0.86 16.89 -10.96
CA PHE A 41 1.77 16.96 -9.81
C PHE A 41 2.68 15.75 -9.72
N THR A 42 3.93 15.99 -9.35
CA THR A 42 4.94 14.96 -9.05
C THR A 42 5.45 15.08 -7.61
N SER A 43 6.22 14.08 -7.20
CA SER A 43 6.88 14.02 -5.90
C SER A 43 8.38 13.75 -6.08
N SER A 44 9.20 14.29 -5.19
CA SER A 44 10.63 13.96 -5.10
C SER A 44 10.90 12.61 -4.43
N SER A 45 9.91 12.08 -3.71
CA SER A 45 10.03 10.85 -2.90
C SER A 45 9.11 9.72 -3.36
N ALA A 46 8.17 9.98 -4.27
CA ALA A 46 7.27 8.98 -4.82
C ALA A 46 7.40 8.94 -6.36
N PRO A 47 7.56 7.74 -6.95
CA PRO A 47 7.60 7.60 -8.39
C PRO A 47 6.23 7.85 -9.01
N GLY A 48 6.25 8.38 -10.23
CA GLY A 48 5.04 8.65 -11.02
C GLY A 48 4.42 10.02 -10.79
N GLU A 49 3.60 10.41 -11.75
CA GLU A 49 2.81 11.63 -11.73
C GLU A 49 1.35 11.31 -11.36
N ILE A 50 0.69 12.27 -10.71
CA ILE A 50 -0.77 12.28 -10.59
C ILE A 50 -1.33 13.50 -11.30
N ALA A 51 -2.60 13.42 -11.66
CA ALA A 51 -3.34 14.57 -12.13
C ALA A 51 -4.71 14.64 -11.46
N VAL A 52 -5.10 15.82 -10.99
CA VAL A 52 -6.40 16.04 -10.35
C VAL A 52 -7.28 16.96 -11.19
N ALA A 53 -8.59 16.78 -11.08
CA ALA A 53 -9.57 17.59 -11.78
C ALA A 53 -10.89 17.66 -11.02
N ALA A 54 -11.74 18.63 -11.36
CA ALA A 54 -13.10 18.75 -10.85
C ALA A 54 -14.07 19.22 -11.95
N THR A 55 -15.36 19.00 -11.72
CA THR A 55 -16.42 19.41 -12.65
C THR A 55 -16.90 20.84 -12.40
N ALA A 56 -17.79 21.34 -13.26
CA ALA A 56 -18.44 22.64 -13.11
C ALA A 56 -19.31 22.77 -11.84
N ARG A 57 -19.60 21.65 -11.15
CA ARG A 57 -20.29 21.64 -9.85
C ARG A 57 -19.42 22.13 -8.69
N GLY A 58 -18.14 22.40 -8.96
CA GLY A 58 -17.23 22.99 -7.99
C GLY A 58 -16.98 22.09 -6.78
N MET A 59 -17.16 22.64 -5.58
CA MET A 59 -16.86 21.95 -4.32
C MET A 59 -17.82 20.78 -4.01
N GLU A 60 -18.93 20.66 -4.73
CA GLU A 60 -19.85 19.52 -4.60
C GLU A 60 -19.32 18.25 -5.29
N GLY A 61 -18.27 18.35 -6.10
CA GLY A 61 -17.74 17.25 -6.88
C GLY A 61 -18.65 16.84 -8.06
N PRO A 62 -18.33 15.73 -8.76
CA PRO A 62 -17.23 14.83 -8.43
C PRO A 62 -15.86 15.46 -8.70
N PHE A 63 -14.88 14.97 -7.95
CA PHE A 63 -13.47 15.20 -8.19
C PHE A 63 -12.88 13.99 -8.90
N PHE A 64 -11.80 14.19 -9.65
CA PHE A 64 -11.12 13.13 -10.36
C PHE A 64 -9.64 13.08 -9.98
N LEU A 65 -9.10 11.87 -9.91
CA LEU A 65 -7.69 11.58 -9.78
C LEU A 65 -7.27 10.67 -10.92
N SER A 66 -6.25 11.06 -11.68
CA SER A 66 -5.59 10.20 -12.65
C SER A 66 -4.20 9.85 -12.16
N VAL A 67 -3.81 8.58 -12.31
CA VAL A 67 -2.59 8.03 -11.71
C VAL A 67 -1.70 7.44 -12.80
N ALA A 68 -0.46 7.90 -12.90
CA ALA A 68 0.50 7.38 -13.87
C ALA A 68 1.12 6.05 -13.42
N HIS A 69 1.38 5.89 -12.12
CA HIS A 69 2.01 4.68 -11.59
C HIS A 69 1.07 3.45 -11.73
N PRO A 70 1.40 2.44 -12.56
CA PRO A 70 0.47 1.37 -12.91
C PRO A 70 0.14 0.43 -11.74
N GLY A 71 1.09 0.18 -10.83
CA GLY A 71 0.85 -0.61 -9.62
C GLY A 71 -0.15 0.07 -8.68
N ALA A 72 0.14 1.31 -8.24
CA ALA A 72 -0.77 2.13 -7.45
C ALA A 72 -2.15 2.30 -8.11
N ALA A 73 -2.22 2.50 -9.43
CA ALA A 73 -3.49 2.56 -10.15
C ALA A 73 -4.29 1.24 -10.05
N ARG A 74 -3.63 0.09 -10.15
CA ARG A 74 -4.28 -1.22 -10.06
C ARG A 74 -4.82 -1.53 -8.67
N GLU A 75 -4.09 -1.12 -7.63
CA GLU A 75 -4.42 -1.41 -6.24
C GLU A 75 -5.29 -0.34 -5.57
N LEU A 76 -5.47 0.82 -6.21
CA LEU A 76 -6.39 1.83 -5.71
C LEU A 76 -7.84 1.34 -5.84
N SER A 77 -8.43 0.94 -4.71
CA SER A 77 -9.83 0.55 -4.63
C SER A 77 -10.75 1.79 -4.69
N ALA A 78 -11.07 2.23 -5.91
CA ALA A 78 -11.94 3.38 -6.14
C ALA A 78 -12.77 3.24 -7.44
N PRO A 79 -13.91 3.94 -7.55
CA PRO A 79 -14.72 3.93 -8.77
C PRO A 79 -13.94 4.44 -10.00
N ALA A 80 -13.79 3.57 -11.00
CA ALA A 80 -13.06 3.90 -12.22
C ALA A 80 -13.74 5.00 -13.06
N ALA A 81 -12.92 5.89 -13.60
CA ALA A 81 -13.30 7.00 -14.46
C ALA A 81 -12.46 7.04 -15.75
N THR A 82 -13.01 7.61 -16.83
CA THR A 82 -12.37 7.66 -18.16
C THR A 82 -12.72 8.93 -18.92
N PRO A 83 -11.88 9.42 -19.85
CA PRO A 83 -10.48 9.01 -20.06
C PRO A 83 -9.56 9.47 -18.92
N CYS A 84 -8.50 8.71 -18.66
CA CYS A 84 -7.41 9.19 -17.80
C CYS A 84 -6.62 10.32 -18.46
N ALA A 85 -5.76 10.99 -17.68
CA ALA A 85 -4.80 11.93 -18.22
C ALA A 85 -3.85 11.23 -19.22
N LYS A 86 -3.36 11.96 -20.22
CA LYS A 86 -2.54 11.36 -21.28
C LYS A 86 -1.28 10.72 -20.67
N GLY A 87 -1.05 9.45 -20.99
CA GLY A 87 0.10 8.69 -20.46
C GLY A 87 -0.11 8.09 -19.06
N HIS A 88 -1.28 8.32 -18.44
CA HIS A 88 -1.60 7.73 -17.14
C HIS A 88 -2.22 6.34 -17.30
N ALA A 89 -2.02 5.49 -16.30
CA ALA A 89 -2.53 4.12 -16.30
C ALA A 89 -4.05 4.07 -16.09
N ALA A 90 -4.60 4.89 -15.18
CA ALA A 90 -6.03 4.93 -14.89
C ALA A 90 -6.50 6.28 -14.34
N ALA A 91 -7.81 6.44 -14.25
CA ALA A 91 -8.45 7.53 -13.51
C ALA A 91 -9.62 7.03 -12.66
N PHE A 92 -9.97 7.82 -11.65
CA PHE A 92 -10.93 7.50 -10.62
C PHE A 92 -11.74 8.73 -10.26
N ALA A 93 -12.98 8.52 -9.79
CA ALA A 93 -13.87 9.58 -9.39
C ALA A 93 -14.22 9.50 -7.90
N PHE A 94 -14.28 10.67 -7.26
CA PHE A 94 -14.54 10.81 -5.83
C PHE A 94 -15.68 11.79 -5.62
N PRO A 95 -16.69 11.44 -4.82
CA PRO A 95 -17.86 12.30 -4.60
C PRO A 95 -17.53 13.52 -3.74
N THR A 96 -16.51 13.44 -2.90
CA THR A 96 -16.16 14.48 -1.94
C THR A 96 -14.67 14.80 -2.00
N ARG A 97 -14.33 15.99 -1.51
CA ARG A 97 -12.96 16.44 -1.30
C ARG A 97 -12.18 15.47 -0.40
N ASP A 98 -12.75 15.07 0.74
CA ASP A 98 -12.05 14.19 1.68
C ASP A 98 -11.73 12.82 1.06
N ALA A 99 -12.62 12.31 0.20
CA ALA A 99 -12.39 11.08 -0.55
C ALA A 99 -11.26 11.25 -1.58
N LEU A 100 -11.16 12.41 -2.25
CA LEU A 100 -10.02 12.73 -3.11
C LEU A 100 -8.72 12.79 -2.30
N PHE A 101 -8.68 13.49 -1.18
CA PHE A 101 -7.49 13.61 -0.32
C PHE A 101 -7.01 12.22 0.16
N ALA A 102 -7.95 11.39 0.63
CA ALA A 102 -7.65 10.02 1.04
C ALA A 102 -7.09 9.19 -0.12
N ALA A 103 -7.63 9.35 -1.33
CA ALA A 103 -7.15 8.65 -2.51
C ALA A 103 -5.76 9.10 -2.96
N VAL A 104 -5.48 10.41 -2.96
CA VAL A 104 -4.12 10.91 -3.26
C VAL A 104 -3.12 10.37 -2.23
N SER A 105 -3.48 10.39 -0.95
CA SER A 105 -2.68 9.81 0.12
C SER A 105 -2.41 8.32 -0.09
N ALA A 106 -3.43 7.55 -0.49
CA ALA A 106 -3.30 6.13 -0.80
C ALA A 106 -2.38 5.89 -2.00
N VAL A 107 -2.53 6.67 -3.08
CA VAL A 107 -1.66 6.58 -4.25
C VAL A 107 -0.22 6.91 -3.90
N TYR A 108 0.03 7.93 -3.07
CA TYR A 108 1.38 8.24 -2.60
C TYR A 108 1.98 7.05 -1.83
N ARG A 109 1.26 6.52 -0.83
CA ARG A 109 1.73 5.38 -0.03
C ARG A 109 2.02 4.15 -0.88
N LEU A 110 1.11 3.78 -1.79
CA LEU A 110 1.30 2.67 -2.71
C LEU A 110 2.54 2.89 -3.61
N SER A 111 2.71 4.09 -4.15
CA SER A 111 3.83 4.37 -5.06
C SER A 111 5.19 4.25 -4.38
N ILE A 112 5.28 4.48 -3.05
CA ILE A 112 6.52 4.31 -2.30
C ILE A 112 6.70 2.93 -1.66
N SER A 113 5.65 2.12 -1.60
CA SER A 113 5.69 0.80 -0.94
C SER A 113 5.76 -0.37 -1.92
N LEU A 114 5.26 -0.21 -3.15
CA LEU A 114 5.17 -1.31 -4.10
C LEU A 114 6.55 -1.82 -4.52
N PRO A 115 6.69 -3.12 -4.85
CA PRO A 115 7.96 -3.85 -4.79
C PRO A 115 9.13 -3.24 -5.57
N THR A 116 8.87 -2.52 -6.66
CA THR A 116 9.90 -1.93 -7.51
C THR A 116 10.78 -0.93 -6.76
N LEU A 117 10.18 0.04 -6.05
CA LEU A 117 10.96 1.12 -5.43
C LEU A 117 11.82 0.62 -4.25
N PRO A 118 11.29 -0.11 -3.24
CA PRO A 118 12.11 -0.61 -2.14
C PRO A 118 13.26 -1.51 -2.60
N PHE A 119 13.05 -2.29 -3.65
CA PHE A 119 14.10 -3.14 -4.23
C PHE A 119 15.20 -2.32 -4.91
N GLU A 120 14.84 -1.32 -5.74
CA GLU A 120 15.83 -0.43 -6.37
C GLU A 120 16.63 0.39 -5.35
N GLU A 121 15.98 0.87 -4.29
CA GLU A 121 16.65 1.57 -3.19
C GLU A 121 17.63 0.66 -2.45
N PHE A 122 17.22 -0.57 -2.14
CA PHE A 122 18.09 -1.57 -1.53
C PHE A 122 19.34 -1.83 -2.39
N LEU A 123 19.17 -2.04 -3.70
CA LEU A 123 20.30 -2.25 -4.61
C LEU A 123 21.24 -1.05 -4.61
N ARG A 124 20.72 0.18 -4.61
CA ARG A 124 21.52 1.41 -4.57
C ARG A 124 22.30 1.55 -3.27
N GLU A 125 21.64 1.30 -2.14
CA GLU A 125 22.23 1.42 -0.81
C GLU A 125 23.29 0.36 -0.54
N THR A 126 23.13 -0.84 -1.10
CA THR A 126 24.04 -1.95 -0.87
C THR A 126 25.08 -2.13 -1.97
N ALA A 127 25.06 -1.31 -3.03
CA ALA A 127 25.99 -1.41 -4.15
C ALA A 127 27.48 -1.31 -3.77
N HIS A 128 27.79 -0.64 -2.66
CA HIS A 128 29.15 -0.49 -2.16
C HIS A 128 29.61 -1.65 -1.26
N LEU A 129 28.71 -2.56 -0.89
CA LEU A 129 28.98 -3.67 0.01
C LEU A 129 29.45 -4.90 -0.76
N GLY A 130 30.56 -5.48 -0.31
CA GLY A 130 31.10 -6.73 -0.85
C GLY A 130 30.35 -7.96 -0.34
N ASP A 131 31.07 -9.08 -0.25
CA ASP A 131 30.52 -10.38 0.14
C ASP A 131 31.11 -10.92 1.45
N THR A 132 31.74 -10.06 2.25
CA THR A 132 32.23 -10.47 3.57
C THR A 132 31.05 -10.75 4.52
N GLU A 133 31.27 -11.53 5.58
CA GLU A 133 30.22 -11.80 6.56
C GLU A 133 29.68 -10.51 7.21
N ALA A 134 30.54 -9.50 7.43
CA ALA A 134 30.11 -8.19 7.91
C ALA A 134 29.18 -7.48 6.91
N ASP A 135 29.53 -7.51 5.61
CA ASP A 135 28.71 -6.93 4.54
C ASP A 135 27.35 -7.63 4.43
N ARG A 136 27.33 -8.96 4.57
CA ARG A 136 26.09 -9.75 4.52
C ARG A 136 25.15 -9.39 5.66
N VAL A 137 25.65 -9.25 6.88
CA VAL A 137 24.85 -8.80 8.03
C VAL A 137 24.30 -7.38 7.79
N GLN A 138 25.11 -6.49 7.24
CA GLN A 138 24.66 -5.14 6.89
C GLN A 138 23.58 -5.14 5.80
N LYS A 139 23.73 -5.94 4.74
CA LYS A 139 22.71 -6.12 3.69
C LYS A 139 21.39 -6.60 4.28
N VAL A 140 21.41 -7.61 5.16
CA VAL A 140 20.19 -8.10 5.82
C VAL A 140 19.51 -6.99 6.63
N ARG A 141 20.28 -6.20 7.40
CA ARG A 141 19.73 -5.09 8.20
C ARG A 141 19.05 -4.03 7.33
N VAL A 142 19.75 -3.54 6.30
CA VAL A 142 19.20 -2.56 5.35
C VAL A 142 17.94 -3.09 4.70
N GLY A 143 17.96 -4.36 4.26
CA GLY A 143 16.82 -4.99 3.63
C GLY A 143 15.61 -5.13 4.57
N GLN A 144 15.81 -5.55 5.83
CA GLN A 144 14.75 -5.65 6.82
C GLN A 144 14.14 -4.27 7.17
N ASP A 145 14.98 -3.25 7.33
CA ASP A 145 14.53 -1.88 7.61
C ASP A 145 13.70 -1.31 6.44
N ARG A 146 14.12 -1.57 5.19
CA ARG A 146 13.40 -1.19 3.96
C ARG A 146 12.07 -1.93 3.84
N PHE A 147 12.07 -3.25 4.01
CA PHE A 147 10.86 -4.06 4.00
C PHE A 147 9.85 -3.57 5.04
N ARG A 148 10.30 -3.37 6.29
CA ARG A 148 9.44 -2.87 7.37
C ARG A 148 8.82 -1.53 7.01
N SER A 149 9.60 -0.60 6.46
CA SER A 149 9.12 0.72 6.05
C SER A 149 8.08 0.62 4.92
N ALA A 150 8.32 -0.24 3.93
CA ALA A 150 7.40 -0.48 2.82
C ALA A 150 6.06 -1.07 3.31
N VAL A 151 6.11 -2.09 4.18
CA VAL A 151 4.91 -2.72 4.76
C VAL A 151 4.12 -1.75 5.63
N LEU A 152 4.79 -0.91 6.44
CA LEU A 152 4.13 0.16 7.19
C LEU A 152 3.38 1.13 6.26
N ASN A 153 4.01 1.57 5.18
CA ASN A 153 3.38 2.50 4.23
C ASN A 153 2.19 1.84 3.52
N TYR A 154 2.35 0.60 3.06
CA TYR A 154 1.33 -0.16 2.34
C TYR A 154 0.05 -0.33 3.16
N TRP A 155 0.19 -0.76 4.41
CA TRP A 155 -0.91 -0.97 5.34
C TRP A 155 -1.33 0.31 6.10
N ASN A 156 -0.93 1.49 5.62
CA ASN A 156 -1.29 2.79 6.20
C ASN A 156 -0.93 2.91 7.71
N SER A 157 0.17 2.30 8.11
CA SER A 157 0.70 2.32 9.49
C SER A 157 -0.31 1.87 10.55
N ALA A 158 -1.25 1.00 10.18
CA ALA A 158 -2.25 0.44 11.06
C ALA A 158 -2.36 -1.07 10.85
N CYS A 159 -2.41 -1.84 11.94
CA CYS A 159 -2.75 -3.25 11.82
C CYS A 159 -4.19 -3.38 11.30
N PRO A 160 -4.44 -4.02 10.14
CA PRO A 160 -5.77 -4.11 9.53
C PRO A 160 -6.75 -4.94 10.36
N LEU A 161 -6.25 -5.81 11.25
CA LEU A 161 -7.07 -6.68 12.10
C LEU A 161 -7.53 -6.00 13.39
N THR A 162 -6.66 -5.17 13.98
CA THR A 162 -6.85 -4.61 15.33
C THR A 162 -7.00 -3.10 15.36
N GLY A 163 -6.65 -2.41 14.28
CA GLY A 163 -6.63 -0.95 14.19
C GLY A 163 -5.50 -0.27 14.97
N ILE A 164 -4.59 -1.03 15.60
CA ILE A 164 -3.45 -0.47 16.34
C ILE A 164 -2.54 0.30 15.37
N THR A 165 -2.17 1.52 15.76
CA THR A 165 -1.28 2.42 14.99
C THR A 165 0.05 2.73 15.68
N VAL A 166 0.24 2.27 16.93
CA VAL A 166 1.46 2.50 17.71
C VAL A 166 2.61 1.67 17.11
N PRO A 167 3.64 2.29 16.49
CA PRO A 167 4.66 1.57 15.72
C PRO A 167 5.42 0.49 16.50
N GLU A 168 5.63 0.70 17.80
CA GLU A 168 6.32 -0.22 18.72
C GLU A 168 5.55 -1.53 18.90
N LEU A 169 4.22 -1.49 18.74
CA LEU A 169 3.33 -2.65 18.82
C LEU A 169 3.12 -3.32 17.46
N LEU A 170 3.64 -2.74 16.37
CA LEU A 170 3.47 -3.22 15.00
C LEU A 170 4.69 -3.98 14.49
N ARG A 171 4.43 -5.05 13.74
CA ARG A 171 5.42 -5.93 13.13
C ARG A 171 5.11 -6.08 11.64
N ALA A 172 6.15 -5.98 10.82
CA ALA A 172 6.07 -6.30 9.40
C ALA A 172 6.42 -7.78 9.30
N SER A 173 5.39 -8.63 9.37
CA SER A 173 5.54 -10.08 9.33
C SER A 173 5.66 -10.54 7.88
N HIS A 174 6.67 -11.36 7.60
CA HIS A 174 6.80 -11.99 6.29
C HIS A 174 5.85 -13.17 6.17
N ILE A 175 5.13 -13.29 5.05
CA ILE A 175 4.31 -14.48 4.76
C ILE A 175 5.23 -15.68 4.47
N ILE A 176 6.21 -15.48 3.59
CA ILE A 176 7.33 -16.39 3.34
C ILE A 176 8.55 -15.82 4.08
N PRO A 177 9.04 -16.46 5.16
CA PRO A 177 10.12 -15.93 5.98
C PRO A 177 11.36 -15.56 5.16
N TRP A 178 12.06 -14.51 5.59
CA TRP A 178 13.27 -13.97 4.93
C TRP A 178 14.29 -15.04 4.50
N SER A 179 14.51 -16.04 5.34
CA SER A 179 15.45 -17.14 5.13
C SER A 179 14.99 -18.17 4.10
N ARG A 180 13.69 -18.18 3.76
CA ARG A 180 13.05 -19.07 2.79
C ARG A 180 12.77 -18.40 1.46
N CYS A 181 12.86 -17.07 1.37
CA CYS A 181 12.77 -16.35 0.10
C CYS A 181 13.91 -16.73 -0.85
N GLU A 182 13.59 -16.93 -2.13
CA GLU A 182 14.55 -17.32 -3.16
C GLU A 182 15.52 -16.20 -3.55
N ASN A 183 15.11 -14.94 -3.41
CA ASN A 183 15.88 -13.77 -3.84
C ASN A 183 15.51 -12.51 -3.02
N ASP A 184 16.29 -11.44 -3.18
CA ASP A 184 16.07 -10.17 -2.47
C ASP A 184 14.83 -9.42 -2.93
N GLN A 185 14.40 -9.63 -4.19
CA GLN A 185 13.17 -9.04 -4.70
C GLN A 185 11.95 -9.57 -3.92
N GLU A 186 11.94 -10.86 -3.57
CA GLU A 186 10.89 -11.48 -2.76
C GLU A 186 10.98 -11.07 -1.27
N ARG A 187 12.20 -10.89 -0.74
CA ARG A 187 12.42 -10.41 0.64
C ARG A 187 11.90 -8.99 0.86
N LEU A 188 11.99 -8.16 -0.19
CA LEU A 188 11.57 -6.75 -0.20
C LEU A 188 10.19 -6.56 -0.83
N ASN A 189 9.52 -7.65 -1.24
CA ASN A 189 8.20 -7.56 -1.83
C ASN A 189 7.16 -7.25 -0.74
N VAL A 190 6.50 -6.11 -0.85
CA VAL A 190 5.49 -5.70 0.14
C VAL A 190 4.28 -6.64 0.19
N HIS A 191 3.97 -7.34 -0.90
CA HIS A 191 2.91 -8.36 -0.92
C HIS A 191 3.33 -9.67 -0.23
N ASN A 192 4.60 -9.82 0.11
CA ASN A 192 5.11 -10.83 1.05
C ASN A 192 5.07 -10.34 2.51
N GLY A 193 4.39 -9.23 2.80
CA GLY A 193 4.36 -8.62 4.12
C GLY A 193 2.96 -8.28 4.62
N LEU A 194 2.67 -8.68 5.85
CA LEU A 194 1.48 -8.26 6.60
C LEU A 194 1.90 -7.34 7.74
N LEU A 195 1.16 -6.23 7.95
CA LEU A 195 1.36 -5.38 9.11
C LEU A 195 0.50 -5.87 10.27
N LEU A 196 1.09 -6.62 11.20
CA LEU A 196 0.36 -7.24 12.31
C LEU A 196 0.69 -6.56 13.64
N SER A 197 -0.23 -6.62 14.61
CA SER A 197 0.11 -6.30 15.99
C SER A 197 0.97 -7.43 16.58
N SER A 198 1.75 -7.12 17.62
CA SER A 198 2.77 -8.05 18.14
C SER A 198 2.22 -9.43 18.54
N LEU A 199 0.98 -9.51 19.05
CA LEU A 199 0.35 -10.78 19.39
C LEU A 199 -0.08 -11.57 18.14
N TRP A 200 -0.62 -10.88 17.14
CA TRP A 200 -1.03 -11.50 15.87
C TRP A 200 0.17 -11.96 15.04
N ASP A 201 1.24 -11.17 15.03
CA ASP A 201 2.54 -11.52 14.44
C ASP A 201 3.09 -12.81 15.06
N ALA A 202 3.19 -12.87 16.38
CA ALA A 202 3.67 -14.06 17.07
C ALA A 202 2.80 -15.31 16.80
N ALA A 203 1.48 -15.14 16.71
CA ALA A 203 0.58 -16.24 16.37
C ALA A 203 0.71 -16.69 14.91
N PHE A 204 0.91 -15.76 13.98
CA PHE A 204 1.10 -16.06 12.56
C PHE A 204 2.43 -16.76 12.31
N ASP A 205 3.53 -16.19 12.80
CA ASP A 205 4.88 -16.75 12.65
C ASP A 205 5.03 -18.14 13.29
N ALA A 206 4.29 -18.41 14.37
CA ALA A 206 4.24 -19.72 15.03
C ALA A 206 3.30 -20.73 14.33
N GLY A 207 2.63 -20.35 13.24
CA GLY A 207 1.67 -21.18 12.54
C GLY A 207 0.38 -21.46 13.33
N LEU A 208 0.09 -20.67 14.37
CA LEU A 208 -1.13 -20.80 15.18
C LEU A 208 -2.34 -20.14 14.53
N ILE A 209 -2.11 -19.18 13.63
CA ILE A 209 -3.15 -18.61 12.76
C ILE A 209 -2.63 -18.51 11.33
N THR A 210 -3.55 -18.43 10.37
CA THR A 210 -3.29 -18.12 8.96
C THR A 210 -4.47 -17.31 8.41
N PHE A 211 -4.49 -17.02 7.11
CA PHE A 211 -5.62 -16.36 6.45
C PHE A 211 -6.08 -17.18 5.24
N ASP A 212 -7.40 -17.25 5.04
CA ASP A 212 -7.97 -17.83 3.83
C ASP A 212 -7.89 -16.85 2.63
N ASP A 213 -8.38 -17.26 1.46
CA ASP A 213 -8.30 -16.43 0.25
C ASP A 213 -9.21 -15.19 0.29
N ASN A 214 -10.18 -15.17 1.21
CA ASN A 214 -11.03 -14.01 1.50
C ASN A 214 -10.43 -13.10 2.57
N GLY A 215 -9.24 -13.44 3.08
CA GLY A 215 -8.55 -12.70 4.14
C GLY A 215 -9.08 -12.96 5.54
N VAL A 216 -9.98 -13.94 5.72
CA VAL A 216 -10.51 -14.30 7.03
C VAL A 216 -9.44 -15.06 7.81
N ALA A 217 -9.22 -14.65 9.07
CA ALA A 217 -8.27 -15.34 9.95
C ALA A 217 -8.77 -16.75 10.30
N VAL A 218 -7.89 -17.74 10.20
CA VAL A 218 -8.16 -19.14 10.52
C VAL A 218 -7.23 -19.59 11.63
N GLY A 219 -7.79 -20.03 12.75
CA GLY A 219 -7.04 -20.55 13.88
C GLY A 219 -6.63 -22.01 13.70
N SER A 220 -5.44 -22.35 14.18
CA SER A 220 -4.99 -23.73 14.35
C SER A 220 -5.84 -24.44 15.43
N PRO A 221 -6.10 -25.76 15.29
CA PRO A 221 -6.72 -26.56 16.36
C PRO A 221 -5.96 -26.53 17.69
N ARG A 222 -4.69 -26.12 17.68
CA ARG A 222 -3.83 -26.00 18.87
C ARG A 222 -4.17 -24.79 19.74
N LEU A 223 -4.96 -23.83 19.25
CA LEU A 223 -5.42 -22.70 20.04
C LEU A 223 -6.54 -23.14 20.99
N THR A 224 -6.41 -22.80 22.28
CA THR A 224 -7.49 -22.97 23.24
C THR A 224 -8.45 -21.79 23.16
N ARG A 225 -9.59 -21.90 23.88
CA ARG A 225 -10.54 -20.79 23.99
C ARG A 225 -9.90 -19.52 24.55
N ALA A 226 -8.90 -19.64 25.42
CA ALA A 226 -8.23 -18.49 26.02
C ALA A 226 -7.45 -17.69 24.96
N GLU A 227 -6.67 -18.36 24.10
CA GLU A 227 -5.94 -17.66 23.04
C GLU A 227 -6.86 -17.11 21.95
N ILE A 228 -7.92 -17.83 21.57
CA ILE A 228 -8.93 -17.35 20.61
C ILE A 228 -9.56 -16.03 21.10
N LEU A 229 -9.90 -15.96 22.39
CA LEU A 229 -10.44 -14.75 23.00
C LEU A 229 -9.39 -13.63 23.07
N ALA A 230 -8.14 -13.95 23.44
CA ALA A 230 -7.07 -12.96 23.54
C ALA A 230 -6.68 -12.34 22.19
N LEU A 231 -6.70 -13.14 21.12
CA LEU A 231 -6.51 -12.68 19.75
C LEU A 231 -7.73 -11.92 19.21
N ASN A 232 -8.89 -12.09 19.87
CA ASN A 232 -10.19 -11.67 19.34
C ASN A 232 -10.44 -12.25 17.93
N LEU A 233 -10.02 -13.50 17.73
CA LEU A 233 -9.97 -14.16 16.42
C LEU A 233 -11.35 -14.17 15.73
N ASP A 234 -12.40 -14.50 16.49
CA ASP A 234 -13.78 -14.63 16.00
C ASP A 234 -14.36 -13.30 15.45
N ASN A 235 -13.79 -12.16 15.83
CA ASN A 235 -14.26 -10.82 15.43
C ASN A 235 -13.23 -10.05 14.59
N ALA A 236 -12.15 -10.70 14.17
CA ALA A 236 -11.13 -10.05 13.35
C ALA A 236 -11.70 -9.70 11.97
N ALA A 237 -11.47 -8.45 11.53
CA ALA A 237 -11.85 -8.04 10.18
C ALA A 237 -11.04 -8.81 9.13
N PRO A 238 -11.64 -9.20 7.98
CA PRO A 238 -10.89 -9.83 6.91
C PRO A 238 -9.83 -8.88 6.33
N LEU A 239 -8.66 -9.43 5.99
CA LEU A 239 -7.62 -8.70 5.27
C LEU A 239 -8.06 -8.38 3.85
N THR A 240 -7.74 -7.17 3.38
CA THR A 240 -7.85 -6.85 1.95
C THR A 240 -6.62 -7.41 1.23
N LEU A 241 -6.78 -8.57 0.60
CA LEU A 241 -5.70 -9.28 -0.08
C LEU A 241 -5.71 -9.06 -1.59
N THR A 242 -4.53 -8.78 -2.15
CA THR A 242 -4.27 -8.90 -3.59
C THR A 242 -4.01 -10.37 -3.95
N ASP A 243 -4.01 -10.69 -5.26
CA ASP A 243 -3.64 -12.03 -5.72
C ASP A 243 -2.19 -12.38 -5.34
N ASP A 244 -1.30 -11.39 -5.31
CA ASP A 244 0.07 -11.57 -4.86
C ASP A 244 0.17 -12.00 -3.39
N HIS A 245 -0.68 -11.47 -2.51
CA HIS A 245 -0.75 -11.95 -1.13
C HIS A 245 -1.31 -13.37 -1.06
N ARG A 246 -2.41 -13.65 -1.77
CA ARG A 246 -3.05 -14.98 -1.80
C ARG A 246 -2.06 -16.06 -2.22
N ASN A 247 -1.30 -15.82 -3.29
CA ASN A 247 -0.30 -16.77 -3.79
C ASN A 247 0.75 -17.13 -2.73
N ARG A 248 1.15 -16.17 -1.89
CA ARG A 248 2.12 -16.40 -0.80
C ARG A 248 1.47 -17.05 0.42
N LEU A 249 0.22 -16.71 0.71
CA LEU A 249 -0.53 -17.32 1.81
C LEU A 249 -0.82 -18.81 1.55
N VAL A 250 -0.89 -19.26 0.30
CA VAL A 250 -0.88 -20.69 -0.03
C VAL A 250 0.36 -21.36 0.57
N TRP A 251 1.56 -20.82 0.32
CA TRP A 251 2.80 -21.34 0.91
C TRP A 251 2.75 -21.35 2.44
N HIS A 252 2.27 -20.27 3.06
CA HIS A 252 2.16 -20.21 4.53
C HIS A 252 1.22 -21.29 5.08
N ARG A 253 0.07 -21.51 4.44
CA ARG A 253 -0.89 -22.56 4.82
C ARG A 253 -0.33 -23.98 4.66
N GLU A 254 0.53 -24.20 3.68
CA GLU A 254 1.13 -25.51 3.40
C GLU A 254 2.37 -25.82 4.25
N VAL A 255 3.14 -24.80 4.62
CA VAL A 255 4.49 -24.99 5.19
C VAL A 255 4.59 -24.56 6.66
N VAL A 256 3.84 -23.54 7.08
CA VAL A 256 3.96 -22.94 8.41
C VAL A 256 2.76 -23.25 9.29
N TRP A 257 1.54 -23.12 8.74
CA TRP A 257 0.31 -23.26 9.53
C TRP A 257 0.14 -24.68 10.09
N CYS A 258 -0.08 -24.78 11.39
CA CYS A 258 -0.34 -26.04 12.08
C CYS A 258 -1.81 -26.43 11.91
N ALA A 259 -2.11 -27.23 10.89
CA ALA A 259 -3.47 -27.70 10.63
C ALA A 259 -3.95 -28.82 11.57
N ASP A 260 -3.04 -29.46 12.32
CA ASP A 260 -3.30 -30.59 13.24
C ASP A 260 -2.71 -30.35 14.64
#